data_AF-A0A850P2J0-F1
#
_entry.id   AF-A0A850P2J0-F1
#
_cell.length_a   1.000
_cell.length_b   1.000
_cell.length_c   1.000
_cell.angle_alpha   90.00
_cell.angle_beta   90.00
_cell.angle_gamma   90.00
#
_symmetry.space_group_name_H-M   'P 1'
#
loop_
_entity.id
_entity.type
_entity.pdbx_description
1 polymer ?
#
loop_
_entity_poly.entity_id
_entity_poly.type
_entity_poly.pdbx_seq_one_letter_code
_entity_poly.pdbx_strand_id
1 'polypeptide(L)'
;MIAATYAAGTLALEVQGLCCAYGGPFTFSVLTGQCVAITGPSGSGKTVMLRMIADLDPHEGEVRINGQPCLDMPAERWRRLVQYVPAEPAWWSDIVL
;
A
#
# COMPACT_ATOMS: atom_id res chain seq x y z
N MET A 1 2.25 6.93 12.46
CA MET A 1 0.97 7.66 12.60
C MET A 1 0.48 7.94 11.18
N ILE A 2 -0.80 7.67 10.89
CA ILE A 2 -1.39 7.94 9.58
C ILE A 2 -2.08 9.30 9.66
N ALA A 3 -1.66 10.27 8.86
CA ALA A 3 -2.27 11.59 8.78
C ALA A 3 -3.11 11.69 7.50
N ALA A 4 -4.34 12.18 7.62
CA ALA A 4 -5.35 12.15 6.57
C ALA A 4 -5.90 13.55 6.29
N THR A 5 -6.08 13.90 5.01
CA THR A 5 -6.91 15.04 4.57
C THR A 5 -8.32 14.53 4.26
N TYR A 6 -9.38 15.25 4.68
CA TYR A 6 -10.76 14.76 4.65
C TYR A 6 -11.40 14.95 3.26
N ALA A 7 -11.93 13.88 2.67
CA ALA A 7 -12.85 13.89 1.54
C ALA A 7 -14.00 12.93 1.86
N ALA A 8 -15.26 13.38 1.75
CA ALA A 8 -16.42 12.52 1.91
C ALA A 8 -16.47 11.54 0.72
N GLY A 9 -16.09 10.28 0.94
CA GLY A 9 -15.87 9.34 -0.16
C GLY A 9 -16.22 7.90 0.20
N THR A 10 -16.50 7.11 -0.82
CA THR A 10 -16.63 5.64 -0.74
C THR A 10 -15.31 5.04 -0.28
N LEU A 11 -15.34 3.89 0.39
CA LEU A 11 -14.14 3.20 0.84
C LEU A 11 -13.35 2.63 -0.36
N ALA A 12 -12.11 3.08 -0.55
CA ALA A 12 -11.29 2.72 -1.70
C ALA A 12 -10.29 1.59 -1.40
N LEU A 13 -9.60 1.67 -0.26
CA LEU A 13 -8.62 0.69 0.20
C LEU A 13 -8.93 0.29 1.64
N GLU A 14 -8.90 -1.01 1.89
CA GLU A 14 -8.97 -1.58 3.23
C GLU A 14 -7.77 -2.49 3.45
N VAL A 15 -7.11 -2.31 4.58
CA VAL A 15 -6.01 -3.15 5.05
C VAL A 15 -6.41 -3.69 6.42
N GLN A 16 -6.44 -5.01 6.58
CA GLN A 16 -6.86 -5.67 7.81
C GLN A 16 -5.82 -6.69 8.25
N GLY A 17 -5.16 -6.42 9.39
CA GLY A 17 -4.21 -7.35 9.99
C GLY A 17 -2.99 -7.67 9.13
N LEU A 18 -2.62 -6.80 8.19
CA LEU A 18 -1.56 -7.06 7.23
C LEU A 18 -0.20 -7.16 7.93
N CYS A 19 0.47 -8.31 7.84
CA CYS A 19 1.74 -8.55 8.53
C CYS A 19 2.67 -9.53 7.80
N CYS A 20 3.94 -9.48 8.16
CA CYS A 20 4.98 -10.44 7.80
C CYS A 20 6.06 -10.46 8.90
N ALA A 21 7.13 -11.25 8.69
CA ALA A 21 8.26 -11.34 9.64
C ALA A 21 8.96 -9.99 9.92
N TYR A 22 8.81 -8.99 9.04
CA TYR A 22 9.53 -7.72 9.10
C TYR A 22 8.64 -6.51 9.42
N GLY A 23 7.32 -6.69 9.57
CA GLY A 23 6.42 -5.59 9.87
C GLY A 23 4.96 -5.99 10.03
N GLY A 24 4.21 -5.15 10.74
CA GLY A 24 2.79 -5.33 11.03
C GLY A 24 2.53 -5.73 12.50
N PRO A 25 1.27 -6.06 12.84
CA PRO A 25 0.10 -5.98 11.98
C PRO A 25 -0.35 -4.55 11.70
N PHE A 26 -0.79 -4.28 10.47
CA PHE A 26 -1.32 -2.99 10.05
C PHE A 26 -2.83 -3.11 9.75
N THR A 27 -3.62 -2.19 10.30
CA THR A 27 -5.06 -2.10 10.03
C THR A 27 -5.45 -0.64 9.82
N PHE A 28 -5.96 -0.32 8.64
CA PHE A 28 -6.46 1.01 8.30
C PHE A 28 -7.31 0.98 7.03
N SER A 29 -7.98 2.11 6.77
CA SER A 29 -8.84 2.32 5.61
C SER A 29 -8.52 3.65 4.95
N VAL A 30 -8.65 3.72 3.62
CA VAL A 30 -8.52 4.94 2.83
C VAL A 30 -9.74 5.12 1.95
N LEU A 31 -10.34 6.32 1.99
CA LEU A 31 -11.49 6.69 1.18
C LEU A 31 -11.05 7.11 -0.23
N THR A 32 -11.97 7.01 -1.19
CA THR A 32 -11.77 7.50 -2.56
C THR A 32 -11.43 8.98 -2.54
N GLY A 33 -10.37 9.36 -3.27
CA GLY A 33 -9.89 10.74 -3.34
C GLY A 33 -9.07 11.20 -2.12
N GLN A 34 -8.90 10.34 -1.11
CA GLN A 34 -8.13 10.67 0.07
C GLN A 34 -6.62 10.51 -0.20
N CYS A 35 -5.85 11.55 0.12
CA CYS A 35 -4.40 11.47 0.19
C CYS A 35 -3.98 11.26 1.65
N VAL A 36 -3.11 10.28 1.88
CA VAL A 36 -2.75 9.82 3.22
C VAL A 36 -1.23 9.80 3.36
N ALA A 37 -0.74 10.45 4.42
CA ALA A 37 0.66 10.43 4.79
C ALA A 37 0.94 9.35 5.83
N ILE A 38 1.90 8.47 5.54
CA ILE A 38 2.38 7.45 6.47
C ILE A 38 3.67 7.93 7.12
N THR A 39 3.65 8.18 8.44
CA THR A 39 4.82 8.67 9.18
C THR A 39 5.30 7.67 10.21
N GLY A 40 6.61 7.65 10.46
CA GLY A 40 7.26 6.83 11.49
C GLY A 40 8.77 6.81 11.35
N PRO A 41 9.52 6.37 12.38
CA PRO A 41 10.99 6.29 12.35
C PRO A 41 11.53 5.46 11.19
N SER A 42 12.81 5.64 10.84
CA SER A 42 13.48 4.72 9.91
C SER A 42 13.42 3.29 10.46
N GLY A 43 13.23 2.30 9.59
CA GLY A 43 13.07 0.89 9.98
C GLY A 43 11.70 0.50 10.56
N SER A 44 10.73 1.42 10.68
CA SER A 44 9.40 1.10 11.24
C SER A 44 8.49 0.25 10.33
N GLY A 45 9.02 -0.34 9.25
CA GLY A 45 8.25 -1.19 8.34
C GLY A 45 7.38 -0.48 7.29
N LYS A 46 7.52 0.84 7.08
CA LYS A 46 6.71 1.58 6.08
C LYS A 46 6.87 1.04 4.65
N THR A 47 8.12 0.84 4.22
CA THR A 47 8.42 0.30 2.89
C THR A 47 7.89 -1.12 2.74
N VAL A 48 8.05 -1.95 3.78
CA VAL A 48 7.52 -3.32 3.84
C VAL A 48 5.99 -3.30 3.73
N MET A 49 5.30 -2.46 4.49
CA MET A 49 3.85 -2.28 4.41
C MET A 49 3.38 -1.93 2.99
N LEU A 50 4.01 -0.95 2.35
CA LEU A 50 3.64 -0.52 1.00
C LEU A 50 3.87 -1.62 -0.05
N ARG A 51 4.96 -2.38 0.08
CA ARG A 51 5.27 -3.51 -0.81
C ARG A 51 4.30 -4.68 -0.62
N MET A 52 3.89 -4.98 0.62
CA MET A 52 2.83 -5.96 0.89
C MET A 52 1.49 -5.53 0.27
N ILE A 53 1.08 -4.27 0.45
CA ILE A 53 -0.15 -3.75 -0.18
C ILE A 53 -0.12 -3.87 -1.71
N ALA A 54 1.06 -3.66 -2.31
CA ALA A 54 1.27 -3.82 -3.74
C ALA A 54 1.43 -5.27 -4.23
N ASP A 55 1.27 -6.25 -3.33
CA ASP A 55 1.45 -7.68 -3.62
C ASP A 55 2.85 -7.99 -4.21
N LEU A 56 3.89 -7.34 -3.66
CA LEU A 56 5.29 -7.53 -4.06
C LEU A 56 6.10 -8.37 -3.06
N ASP A 57 5.64 -8.47 -1.82
CA ASP A 57 6.26 -9.27 -0.77
C ASP A 57 5.20 -10.19 -0.12
N PRO A 58 5.54 -11.44 0.25
CA PRO A 58 4.61 -12.34 0.93
C PRO A 58 4.09 -11.76 2.25
N HIS A 59 2.79 -11.93 2.52
CA HIS A 59 2.15 -11.40 3.71
C HIS A 59 0.95 -12.25 4.16
N GLU A 60 0.58 -12.08 5.43
CA GLU A 60 -0.70 -12.52 5.99
C GLU A 60 -1.66 -11.34 6.13
N GLY A 61 -2.92 -11.61 6.47
CA GLY A 61 -3.97 -10.59 6.52
C GLY A 61 -4.59 -10.32 5.16
N GLU A 62 -5.37 -9.23 5.07
CA GLU A 62 -6.19 -8.96 3.89
C GLU A 62 -6.07 -7.52 3.40
N VAL A 63 -6.01 -7.37 2.07
CA VAL A 63 -6.07 -6.07 1.39
C VAL A 63 -7.23 -6.11 0.40
N ARG A 64 -8.12 -5.11 0.46
CA ARG A 64 -9.24 -4.96 -0.47
C ARG A 64 -9.16 -3.61 -1.19
N ILE A 65 -9.49 -3.61 -2.48
CA ILE A 65 -9.74 -2.38 -3.25
C ILE A 65 -11.21 -2.36 -3.66
N ASN A 66 -11.92 -1.28 -3.32
CA ASN A 66 -13.36 -1.12 -3.56
C ASN A 66 -14.19 -2.34 -3.08
N GLY A 67 -13.83 -2.88 -1.92
CA GLY A 67 -14.47 -4.06 -1.33
C GLY A 67 -14.08 -5.41 -1.96
N GLN A 68 -13.24 -5.45 -3.01
CA GLN A 68 -12.76 -6.69 -3.61
C GLN A 68 -11.40 -7.12 -3.02
N PRO A 69 -11.27 -8.33 -2.46
CA PRO A 69 -9.99 -8.84 -1.95
C PRO A 69 -8.93 -8.99 -3.05
N CYS A 70 -7.68 -8.69 -2.69
CA CYS A 70 -6.51 -8.87 -3.57
C CYS A 70 -6.40 -10.33 -4.06
N LEU A 71 -6.55 -11.30 -3.15
CA LEU A 71 -6.38 -12.72 -3.44
C LEU A 71 -7.50 -13.32 -4.32
N ASP A 72 -8.65 -12.64 -4.40
CA ASP A 72 -9.77 -13.04 -5.26
C ASP A 72 -9.68 -12.39 -6.67
N MET A 73 -8.60 -11.66 -6.94
CA MET A 73 -8.41 -10.90 -8.17
C MET A 73 -7.22 -11.44 -8.98
N PRO A 74 -7.29 -11.50 -10.32
CA PRO A 74 -6.12 -11.78 -11.14
C PRO A 74 -5.01 -10.75 -10.89
N ALA A 75 -3.77 -11.21 -10.78
CA ALA A 75 -2.63 -10.36 -10.42
C ALA A 75 -2.45 -9.17 -11.37
N GLU A 76 -2.72 -9.35 -12.67
CA GLU A 76 -2.65 -8.26 -13.66
C GLU A 76 -3.69 -7.17 -13.42
N ARG A 77 -4.86 -7.52 -12.88
CA ARG A 77 -5.91 -6.56 -12.54
C ARG A 77 -5.55 -5.82 -11.26
N TRP A 78 -5.02 -6.50 -10.25
CA TRP A 78 -4.54 -5.85 -9.02
C TRP A 78 -3.47 -4.79 -9.30
N ARG A 79 -2.44 -5.15 -10.09
CA ARG A 79 -1.34 -4.25 -10.46
C ARG A 79 -1.74 -3.04 -11.31
N ARG A 80 -2.92 -3.05 -11.92
CA ARG A 80 -3.50 -1.87 -12.60
C ARG A 80 -4.17 -0.90 -11.64
N LEU A 81 -4.62 -1.39 -10.49
CA LEU A 81 -5.32 -0.61 -9.46
C LEU A 81 -4.37 -0.12 -8.37
N VAL A 82 -3.36 -0.92 -8.04
CA VAL A 82 -2.38 -0.65 -6.99
C VAL A 82 -0.99 -0.56 -7.60
N GLN A 83 -0.37 0.62 -7.49
CA GLN A 83 0.97 0.88 -8.02
C GLN A 83 1.91 1.30 -6.89
N TYR A 84 3.03 0.59 -6.79
CA TYR A 84 4.12 0.95 -5.90
C TYR A 84 5.14 1.81 -6.65
N VAL A 85 5.40 3.00 -6.12
CA VAL A 85 6.49 3.86 -6.58
C VAL A 85 7.59 3.79 -5.51
N PRO A 86 8.78 3.24 -5.84
CA PRO A 86 9.87 3.14 -4.88
C PRO A 86 10.39 4.52 -4.49
N ALA A 87 10.93 4.62 -3.27
CA ALA A 87 11.52 5.87 -2.79
C ALA A 87 12.78 6.27 -3.59
N GLU A 88 13.56 5.28 -4.00
CA GLU A 88 14.72 5.47 -4.87
C GLU A 88 14.37 5.03 -6.29
N PRO A 89 14.54 5.89 -7.30
CA PRO A 89 14.33 5.50 -8.68
C PRO A 89 15.44 4.52 -9.08
N ALA A 90 15.08 3.37 -9.64
CA ALA A 90 16.03 2.40 -10.20
C ALA A 90 16.59 2.86 -11.56
N TRP A 91 16.74 4.17 -11.76
CA TRP A 91 17.29 4.72 -12.98
C TRP A 91 18.81 4.49 -12.98
N TRP A 92 19.31 3.97 -14.10
CA TRP A 92 20.69 3.48 -14.20
C TRP A 92 21.70 4.56 -14.59
N SER A 93 21.25 5.79 -14.86
CA SER A 93 22.05 6.91 -15.39
C SER A 93 21.86 8.15 -14.53
N ASP A 94 22.75 9.14 -14.64
CA ASP A 94 22.57 10.44 -13.97
C ASP A 94 21.68 11.40 -14.77
N ILE A 95 21.34 11.04 -16.01
CA ILE A 95 20.65 11.90 -16.96
C ILE A 95 19.54 11.12 -17.66
N VAL A 96 18.39 11.76 -17.84
CA VAL A 96 17.31 11.33 -18.73
C VAL A 96 17.48 12.10 -20.05
N LEU A 97 17.69 11.38 -21.15
CA LEU A 97 17.81 11.96 -22.51
C LEU A 97 16.45 12.38 -23.08
#